data_AF-A0A8S2FH67-F1
#
_entry.id   AF-A0A8S2FH67-F1
#
_cell.length_a   1.000
_cell.length_b   1.000
_cell.length_c   1.000
_cell.angle_alpha   90.00
_cell.angle_beta   90.00
_cell.angle_gamma   90.00
#
_symmetry.space_group_name_H-M   'P 1'
#
loop_
_entity.id
_entity.type
_entity.pdbx_description
1 polymer ?
#
loop_
_entity_poly.entity_id
_entity_poly.type
_entity_poly.pdbx_seq_one_letter_code
_entity_poly.pdbx_strand_id
1 'polypeptide(L)'
;ALIESNYYQTKMLNYGVPLDSRSSLTKTDWQSWIAAFSTKEQQDTIINALYKYASETPDRVPLSDFYDASNAKVLGFRARPVMGGLFIRALLENPIIPVDIKPIFTRRGKE
;
A
#
# COMPACT_ATOMS: atom_id res chain seq x y z
N ALA A 1 11.11 7.51 4.68
CA ALA A 1 9.65 7.45 4.43
C ALA A 1 9.23 8.51 3.42
N LEU A 2 9.32 9.80 3.73
CA LEU A 2 8.81 10.87 2.85
C LEU A 2 9.48 10.96 1.46
N ILE A 3 10.80 10.80 1.35
CA ILE A 3 11.51 10.82 0.05
C ILE A 3 10.97 9.74 -0.89
N GLU A 4 10.84 8.52 -0.36
CA GLU A 4 10.32 7.38 -1.11
C GLU A 4 8.84 7.56 -1.49
N SER A 5 8.03 8.03 -0.53
CA SER A 5 6.61 8.34 -0.77
C SER A 5 6.44 9.38 -1.88
N ASN A 6 7.25 10.44 -1.89
CA ASN A 6 7.24 11.45 -2.95
C ASN A 6 7.58 10.83 -4.32
N TYR A 7 8.56 9.94 -4.37
CA TYR A 7 8.92 9.24 -5.61
C TYR A 7 7.73 8.41 -6.13
N TYR A 8 7.02 7.68 -5.28
CA TYR A 8 5.85 6.89 -5.67
C TYR A 8 4.72 7.73 -6.25
N GLN A 9 4.50 8.96 -5.74
CA GLN A 9 3.53 9.87 -6.34
C GLN A 9 3.83 10.16 -7.82
N THR A 10 5.11 10.24 -8.20
CA THR A 10 5.52 10.44 -9.61
C THR A 10 5.29 9.23 -10.49
N LYS A 11 5.01 8.06 -9.91
CA LYS A 11 4.83 6.77 -10.60
C LYS A 11 3.40 6.24 -10.53
N MET A 12 2.47 7.02 -9.99
CA MET A 12 1.05 6.65 -9.90
C MET A 12 0.48 6.35 -11.29
N LEU A 13 -0.20 5.20 -11.39
CA LEU A 13 -1.07 4.84 -12.49
C LEU A 13 -2.54 4.90 -12.03
N ASN A 14 -3.46 4.68 -12.97
CA ASN A 14 -4.91 4.77 -12.74
C ASN A 14 -5.40 3.96 -11.55
N TYR A 15 -4.78 2.81 -11.29
CA TYR A 15 -5.22 1.85 -10.28
C TYR A 15 -4.16 1.57 -9.22
N GLY A 16 -3.06 2.34 -9.19
CA GLY A 16 -2.03 2.18 -8.16
C GLY A 16 -0.61 2.53 -8.58
N VAL A 17 0.33 2.34 -7.67
CA VAL A 17 1.78 2.47 -7.91
C VAL A 17 2.33 1.11 -8.34
N PRO A 18 3.17 0.99 -9.37
CA PRO A 18 3.88 -0.26 -9.67
C PRO A 18 4.90 -0.65 -8.58
N LEU A 19 5.09 -1.96 -8.36
CA LEU A 19 6.07 -2.47 -7.38
C LEU A 19 7.52 -2.09 -7.73
N ASP A 20 7.84 -2.09 -9.02
CA ASP A 20 9.17 -1.79 -9.54
C ASP A 20 9.08 -1.29 -10.98
N SER A 21 10.24 -0.92 -11.55
CA SER A 21 10.33 -0.29 -12.88
C SER A 21 10.13 -1.25 -14.06
N ARG A 22 10.05 -2.56 -13.84
CA ARG A 22 10.03 -3.57 -14.92
C ARG A 22 8.63 -3.81 -15.49
N SER A 23 7.59 -3.45 -14.74
CA SER A 23 6.20 -3.72 -15.12
C SER A 23 5.24 -2.79 -14.38
N SER A 24 4.00 -2.70 -14.84
CA SER A 24 2.90 -2.00 -14.15
C SER A 24 2.26 -2.83 -13.03
N LEU A 25 2.86 -3.96 -12.66
CA LEU A 25 2.27 -4.89 -11.69
C LEU A 25 2.39 -4.34 -10.27
N THR A 26 1.36 -4.56 -9.48
CA THR A 26 1.31 -4.05 -8.11
C THR A 26 0.60 -4.99 -7.15
N LYS A 27 0.62 -4.61 -5.86
CA LYS A 27 -0.05 -5.29 -4.77
C LYS A 27 -0.82 -4.32 -3.88
N THR A 28 -2.03 -4.71 -3.47
CA THR A 28 -2.91 -3.87 -2.65
C THR A 28 -2.37 -3.64 -1.24
N ASP A 29 -1.84 -4.70 -0.61
CA ASP A 29 -1.30 -4.67 0.75
C ASP A 29 -0.07 -3.76 0.84
N TRP A 30 0.88 -3.93 -0.08
CA TRP A 30 2.09 -3.12 -0.16
C TRP A 30 1.79 -1.62 -0.33
N GLN A 31 0.86 -1.27 -1.23
CA GLN A 31 0.43 0.12 -1.41
C GLN A 31 -0.23 0.69 -0.15
N SER A 32 -1.01 -0.13 0.57
CA SER A 32 -1.64 0.31 1.83
C SER A 32 -0.61 0.61 2.91
N TRP A 33 0.47 -0.17 2.98
CA TRP A 33 1.61 0.11 3.85
C TRP A 33 2.32 1.41 3.50
N ILE A 34 2.54 1.69 2.21
CA ILE A 34 3.09 2.98 1.77
C ILE A 34 2.19 4.10 2.24
N ALA A 35 0.90 4.04 1.88
CA ALA A 35 -0.08 5.07 2.21
C ALA A 35 -0.14 5.36 3.72
N ALA A 36 0.05 4.33 4.56
CA ALA A 36 -0.01 4.48 6.00
C ALA A 36 1.13 5.33 6.59
N PHE A 37 2.29 5.37 5.94
CA PHE A 37 3.46 6.16 6.33
C PHE A 37 3.65 7.45 5.52
N SER A 38 2.71 7.76 4.62
CA SER A 38 2.72 8.95 3.76
C SER A 38 2.05 10.16 4.43
N THR A 39 2.13 11.34 3.79
CA THR A 39 1.27 12.48 4.17
C THR A 39 -0.20 12.17 3.87
N LYS A 40 -1.11 12.96 4.44
CA LYS A 40 -2.55 12.78 4.20
C LYS A 40 -2.92 12.87 2.72
N GLU A 41 -2.38 13.83 1.96
CA GLU A 41 -2.71 13.95 0.53
C GLU A 41 -2.19 12.75 -0.29
N GLN A 42 -0.99 12.27 0.04
CA GLN A 42 -0.36 11.13 -0.62
C GLN A 42 -1.11 9.83 -0.31
N GLN A 43 -1.51 9.67 0.95
CA GLN A 43 -2.34 8.57 1.39
C GLN A 43 -3.65 8.57 0.59
N ASP A 44 -4.36 9.70 0.53
CA ASP A 44 -5.63 9.78 -0.17
C ASP A 44 -5.47 9.46 -1.66
N THR A 45 -4.39 9.91 -2.30
CA THR A 45 -4.05 9.54 -3.68
C THR A 45 -3.93 8.03 -3.88
N ILE A 46 -3.17 7.34 -3.02
CA ILE A 46 -2.95 5.89 -3.12
C ILE A 46 -4.24 5.12 -2.81
N ILE A 47 -4.94 5.48 -1.74
CA ILE A 47 -6.18 4.80 -1.33
C ILE A 47 -7.29 4.98 -2.37
N ASN A 48 -7.40 6.17 -2.99
CA ASN A 48 -8.36 6.40 -4.07
C ASN A 48 -8.07 5.53 -5.29
N ALA A 49 -6.80 5.30 -5.64
CA ALA A 49 -6.42 4.41 -6.74
C ALA A 49 -6.75 2.94 -6.42
N LEU A 50 -6.53 2.49 -5.17
CA LEU A 50 -6.95 1.16 -4.70
C LEU A 50 -8.47 0.98 -4.71
N TYR A 51 -9.21 2.01 -4.27
CA TYR A 51 -10.67 2.02 -4.31
C TYR A 51 -11.18 1.93 -5.74
N LYS A 52 -10.56 2.67 -6.66
CA LYS A 52 -10.87 2.62 -8.09
C LYS A 52 -10.61 1.23 -8.66
N TYR A 53 -9.48 0.60 -8.34
CA TYR A 53 -9.20 -0.79 -8.70
C TYR A 53 -10.31 -1.74 -8.25
N ALA A 54 -10.66 -1.70 -6.95
CA ALA A 54 -11.67 -2.59 -6.38
C ALA A 54 -13.06 -2.39 -7.00
N SER A 55 -13.35 -1.17 -7.48
CA SER A 55 -14.64 -0.80 -8.08
C SER A 55 -14.73 -1.12 -9.57
N GLU A 56 -13.65 -0.92 -10.31
CA GLU A 56 -13.65 -0.94 -11.78
C GLU A 56 -12.98 -2.18 -12.39
N THR A 57 -12.35 -3.04 -11.58
CA THR A 57 -11.70 -4.26 -12.11
C THR A 57 -12.66 -5.08 -12.98
N PRO A 58 -12.23 -5.53 -14.18
CA PRO A 58 -13.07 -6.35 -15.06
C PRO A 58 -13.27 -7.77 -14.50
N ASP A 59 -12.40 -8.21 -13.59
CA ASP A 59 -12.40 -9.57 -13.06
C ASP A 59 -13.41 -9.71 -11.91
N ARG A 60 -14.33 -10.68 -12.03
CA ARG A 60 -15.35 -10.97 -11.00
C ARG A 60 -14.87 -12.06 -10.05
N VAL A 61 -13.84 -11.71 -9.28
CA VAL A 61 -13.20 -12.60 -8.29
C VAL A 61 -13.15 -11.90 -6.93
N PRO A 62 -12.98 -12.65 -5.81
CA PRO A 62 -12.67 -12.01 -4.53
C PRO A 62 -11.46 -11.09 -4.67
N LEU A 63 -11.52 -9.94 -3.99
CA LEU A 63 -10.52 -8.87 -4.13
C LEU A 63 -9.10 -9.45 -4.07
N SER A 64 -8.37 -9.26 -5.19
CA SER A 64 -7.04 -9.80 -5.37
C SER A 64 -5.98 -8.80 -4.92
N ASP A 65 -4.89 -9.34 -4.37
CA ASP A 65 -3.73 -8.59 -3.95
C ASP A 65 -2.60 -8.54 -5.00
N PHE A 66 -2.84 -9.01 -6.23
CA PHE A 66 -1.88 -8.95 -7.33
C PHE A 66 -2.55 -8.70 -8.68
N TYR A 67 -2.34 -7.50 -9.19
CA TYR A 67 -3.03 -6.97 -10.36
C TYR A 67 -2.15 -5.97 -11.13
N ASP A 68 -2.59 -5.62 -12.34
CA ASP A 68 -1.94 -4.61 -13.18
C ASP A 68 -2.52 -3.22 -12.88
N ALA A 69 -1.67 -2.30 -12.41
CA ALA A 69 -2.07 -0.96 -12.02
C ALA A 69 -2.48 -0.06 -13.22
N SER A 70 -2.23 -0.50 -14.46
CA SER A 70 -2.63 0.24 -15.67
C SER A 70 -4.08 -0.03 -16.08
N ASN A 71 -4.55 -1.25 -15.89
CA ASN A 71 -5.82 -1.74 -16.46
C ASN A 71 -6.71 -2.54 -15.48
N ALA A 72 -6.30 -2.64 -14.21
CA ALA A 72 -7.03 -3.33 -13.14
C ALA A 72 -7.23 -4.84 -13.33
N LYS A 73 -6.59 -5.47 -14.33
CA LYS A 73 -6.68 -6.92 -14.51
C LYS A 73 -5.97 -7.66 -13.39
N VAL A 74 -6.63 -8.68 -12.86
CA VAL A 74 -6.11 -9.56 -11.83
C VAL A 74 -5.13 -10.57 -12.44
N LEU A 75 -3.92 -10.64 -11.89
CA LEU A 75 -2.92 -11.62 -12.32
C LEU A 75 -2.92 -12.89 -11.48
N GLY A 76 -3.32 -12.81 -10.21
CA GLY A 76 -3.28 -13.95 -9.32
C GLY A 76 -3.70 -13.60 -7.90
N PHE A 77 -3.34 -14.44 -6.94
CA PHE A 77 -3.42 -14.15 -5.50
C PHE A 77 -4.77 -13.55 -5.05
N ARG A 78 -5.74 -14.45 -4.85
CA ARG A 78 -7.13 -14.12 -4.52
C ARG A 78 -7.45 -14.60 -3.11
N ALA A 79 -8.26 -13.84 -2.38
CA ALA A 79 -8.76 -14.22 -1.05
C ALA A 79 -7.65 -14.64 -0.06
N ARG A 80 -6.48 -13.98 -0.11
CA ARG A 80 -5.36 -14.29 0.79
C ARG A 80 -5.40 -13.42 2.06
N PRO A 81 -4.88 -13.92 3.19
CA PRO A 81 -4.84 -13.16 4.45
C PRO A 81 -4.10 -11.82 4.37
N VAL A 82 -3.19 -11.66 3.39
CA VAL A 82 -2.42 -10.43 3.18
C VAL A 82 -3.32 -9.20 2.95
N MET A 83 -4.57 -9.40 2.51
CA MET A 83 -5.59 -8.35 2.40
C MET A 83 -5.88 -7.62 3.72
N GLY A 84 -5.55 -8.22 4.87
CA GLY A 84 -5.56 -7.53 6.16
C GLY A 84 -4.68 -6.28 6.19
N GLY A 85 -3.67 -6.19 5.32
CA GLY A 85 -2.81 -5.01 5.17
C GLY A 85 -3.55 -3.73 4.78
N LEU A 86 -4.77 -3.82 4.22
CA LEU A 86 -5.61 -2.64 3.96
C LEU A 86 -5.94 -1.86 5.24
N PHE A 87 -5.96 -2.52 6.40
CA PHE A 87 -6.35 -1.93 7.68
C PHE A 87 -5.18 -1.33 8.46
N ILE A 88 -3.96 -1.36 7.90
CA ILE A 88 -2.76 -0.98 8.66
C ILE A 88 -2.82 0.47 9.17
N ARG A 89 -3.38 1.40 8.40
CA ARG A 89 -3.52 2.79 8.83
C ARG A 89 -4.39 2.90 10.09
N ALA A 90 -5.53 2.21 10.12
CA ALA A 90 -6.41 2.20 11.27
C ALA A 90 -5.72 1.61 12.51
N LEU A 91 -4.90 0.58 12.33
CA LEU A 91 -4.11 -0.03 13.41
C LEU A 91 -3.00 0.90 13.93
N LEU A 92 -2.39 1.73 13.07
CA LEU A 92 -1.39 2.71 13.49
C LEU A 92 -2.01 3.89 14.24
N GLU A 93 -3.24 4.29 13.88
CA GLU A 93 -3.96 5.39 14.54
C GLU A 93 -4.59 4.95 15.87
N ASN A 94 -5.14 3.74 15.92
CA ASN A 94 -5.77 3.17 17.11
C ASN A 94 -5.24 1.74 17.35
N PRO A 95 -4.07 1.61 17.98
CA PRO A 95 -3.47 0.32 18.22
C PRO A 95 -4.30 -0.52 19.21
N ILE A 96 -4.75 -1.71 18.77
CA ILE A 96 -5.55 -2.65 19.58
C ILE A 96 -4.72 -3.24 20.73
N ILE A 97 -3.40 -3.30 20.56
CA ILE A 97 -2.42 -3.68 21.58
C ILE A 97 -1.52 -2.46 21.77
N PRO A 98 -1.22 -2.02 23.01
CA PRO A 98 -0.21 -0.98 23.24
C PRO A 98 1.09 -1.39 22.56
N VAL A 99 1.40 -0.76 21.43
CA VAL A 99 2.65 -1.05 20.73
C VAL A 99 3.71 -0.23 21.44
N ASP A 100 4.42 -0.86 22.38
CA ASP A 100 5.66 -0.31 22.91
C ASP A 100 6.72 -0.40 21.80
N ILE A 101 6.61 0.50 20.81
CA ILE A 101 7.59 0.62 19.71
C ILE A 101 8.86 1.18 20.34
N LYS A 102 9.66 0.31 20.95
CA LYS A 102 11.04 0.65 21.27
C LYS A 102 11.75 0.93 19.95
N PRO A 103 12.33 2.12 19.74
CA PRO A 103 13.08 2.40 18.53
C PRO A 103 14.19 1.35 18.39
N ILE A 104 14.16 0.61 17.28
CA ILE A 104 15.12 -0.48 16.98
C ILE A 104 16.55 0.05 16.87
N PHE A 105 16.71 1.36 16.74
CA PHE A 105 17.99 2.05 16.83
C PHE A 105 17.93 3.16 17.89
N THR A 106 18.08 2.80 19.16
CA THR A 106 18.74 3.72 20.09
C THR A 106 20.17 3.88 19.57
N ARG A 107 20.47 5.07 19.03
CA ARG A 107 21.83 5.52 18.70
C ARG A 107 22.75 5.02 19.83
N ARG A 108 23.68 4.10 19.55
CA ARG A 108 24.76 3.78 20.49
C ARG A 108 25.53 5.08 20.69
N GLY A 109 25.16 5.83 21.72
CA GLY A 109 26.06 6.75 22.36
C GLY A 109 27.17 5.91 22.99
N LYS A 110 28.40 6.22 22.60
CA LYS A 110 29.66 6.10 23.31
C LYS A 110 30.67 6.77 22.35
N GLU A 111 31.00 8.01 22.66
CA GLU A 111 32.27 8.36 23.32
C GLU A 111 33.46 8.06 22.40
#